data_AF-A0A0M9X8U9-F1
#
_entry.id   AF-A0A0M9X8U9-F1
#
_cell.length_a   1.000
_cell.length_b   1.000
_cell.length_c   1.000
_cell.angle_alpha   90.00
_cell.angle_beta   90.00
_cell.angle_gamma   90.00
#
_symmetry.space_group_name_H-M   'P 1'
#
loop_
_entity.id
_entity.type
_entity.pdbx_description
1 polymer ?
#
loop_
_entity_poly.entity_id
_entity_poly.type
_entity_poly.pdbx_seq_one_letter_code
_entity_poly.pdbx_strand_id
1 'polypeptide(L)'
;PAIRSRRGPRRRRPGRLRADKAYHSAERLKWLRKRGIVPRIARPGIESSERLGRYRWKIERSISWLFGYRRLTVRYERKGSHFLA
;
A
#
# COMPACT_ATOMS: atom_id res chain seq x y z
N PRO A 1 1.39 -4.19 15.01
CA PRO A 1 1.55 -3.05 15.97
C PRO A 1 0.18 -2.50 16.37
N ALA A 2 0.03 -2.00 17.60
CA ALA A 2 -1.24 -1.43 18.07
C ALA A 2 -1.52 -0.08 17.37
N ILE A 3 -2.69 0.06 16.75
CA ILE A 3 -3.16 1.29 16.12
C ILE A 3 -3.86 2.13 17.18
N ARG A 4 -3.44 3.40 17.31
CA ARG A 4 -4.05 4.36 18.23
C ARG A 4 -5.56 4.48 17.95
N SER A 5 -6.38 4.13 18.92
CA SER A 5 -7.82 4.35 18.91
C SER A 5 -8.13 5.75 19.47
N ARG A 6 -9.13 6.43 18.90
CA ARG A 6 -9.60 7.74 19.42
C ARG A 6 -10.37 7.59 20.74
N ARG A 7 -11.05 6.45 20.94
CA ARG A 7 -11.75 6.05 22.17
C ARG A 7 -11.68 4.52 22.32
N GLY A 8 -11.59 4.03 23.56
CA GLY A 8 -11.57 2.60 23.88
C GLY A 8 -10.23 1.89 23.62
N PRO A 9 -10.15 0.56 23.83
CA PRO A 9 -8.94 -0.23 23.71
C PRO A 9 -8.23 -0.05 22.36
N ARG A 10 -6.89 -0.09 22.36
CA ARG A 10 -6.09 0.08 21.14
C ARG A 10 -6.51 -0.95 20.09
N ARG A 11 -6.85 -0.48 18.89
CA ARG A 11 -7.23 -1.37 17.79
C ARG A 11 -5.98 -2.08 17.28
N ARG A 12 -6.07 -3.39 17.05
CA ARG A 12 -4.97 -4.14 16.42
C ARG A 12 -5.10 -4.23 14.89
N ARG A 13 -6.19 -3.73 14.32
CA ARG A 13 -6.51 -3.79 12.88
C ARG A 13 -6.91 -2.42 12.33
N PRO A 14 -6.53 -2.12 11.07
CA PRO A 14 -6.94 -0.89 10.42
C PRO A 14 -8.45 -0.91 10.14
N GLY A 15 -9.11 0.25 10.24
CA GLY A 15 -10.53 0.36 9.87
C GLY A 15 -10.77 0.37 8.36
N ARG A 16 -9.80 0.84 7.58
CA ARG A 16 -9.88 0.94 6.11
C ARG A 16 -8.57 0.46 5.49
N LEU A 17 -8.67 -0.32 4.42
CA LEU A 17 -7.53 -0.75 3.60
C LEU A 17 -7.65 -0.12 2.21
N ARG A 18 -6.57 0.49 1.72
CA ARG A 18 -6.45 0.92 0.33
C ARG A 18 -5.36 0.07 -0.31
N ALA A 19 -5.61 -0.40 -1.53
CA ALA A 19 -4.64 -1.15 -2.32
C ALA A 19 -4.87 -0.88 -3.80
N ASP A 20 -3.88 -1.24 -4.61
CA ASP A 20 -3.96 -1.12 -6.06
C ASP A 20 -5.07 -1.97 -6.66
N LYS A 21 -5.55 -1.52 -7.81
CA LYS A 21 -6.57 -2.19 -8.62
C LYS A 21 -6.20 -3.65 -8.92
N ALA A 22 -4.92 -3.94 -9.09
CA ALA A 22 -4.38 -5.29 -9.31
C ALA A 22 -4.66 -6.27 -8.14
N TYR A 23 -4.87 -5.76 -6.92
CA TYR A 23 -5.17 -6.59 -5.74
C TYR A 23 -6.67 -6.90 -5.57
N HIS A 24 -7.52 -6.50 -6.51
CA HIS A 24 -8.95 -6.76 -6.42
C HIS A 24 -9.25 -8.27 -6.55
N SER A 25 -9.82 -8.84 -5.49
CA SER A 25 -10.36 -10.21 -5.48
C SER A 25 -11.60 -10.25 -4.58
N ALA A 26 -12.73 -10.75 -5.11
CA ALA A 26 -14.00 -10.78 -4.39
C ALA A 26 -13.90 -11.55 -3.06
N GLU A 27 -13.19 -12.69 -3.06
CA GLU A 27 -12.97 -13.50 -1.88
C GLU A 27 -12.18 -12.75 -0.80
N ARG A 28 -11.07 -12.10 -1.19
CA ARG A 28 -10.24 -11.30 -0.28
C ARG A 28 -11.01 -10.11 0.29
N LEU A 29 -11.83 -9.45 -0.54
CA LEU A 29 -12.68 -8.35 -0.10
C LEU A 29 -13.73 -8.81 0.93
N LYS A 30 -14.36 -9.98 0.72
CA LYS A 30 -15.31 -10.58 1.67
C LYS A 30 -14.62 -10.93 2.99
N TRP A 31 -13.43 -11.53 2.93
CA TRP A 31 -12.62 -11.86 4.10
C TRP A 31 -12.21 -10.62 4.90
N LEU A 32 -11.83 -9.53 4.23
CA LEU A 32 -11.51 -8.25 4.89
C LEU A 32 -12.72 -7.66 5.63
N ARG A 33 -13.89 -7.68 4.99
CA ARG A 33 -15.14 -7.22 5.62
C ARG A 33 -15.51 -8.05 6.85
N LYS A 34 -15.38 -9.38 6.79
CA LYS A 34 -15.56 -10.27 7.96
C LYS A 34 -14.64 -9.90 9.13
N ARG A 35 -13.47 -9.32 8.85
CA ARG A 35 -12.50 -8.87 9.86
C ARG A 35 -12.72 -7.44 10.36
N GLY A 36 -13.79 -6.78 9.92
CA GLY A 36 -14.10 -5.39 10.25
C GLY A 36 -13.20 -4.37 9.52
N ILE A 37 -12.52 -4.79 8.45
CA ILE A 37 -11.65 -3.94 7.64
C ILE A 37 -12.42 -3.57 6.38
N VAL A 38 -12.59 -2.28 6.11
CA VAL A 38 -13.28 -1.81 4.91
C VAL A 38 -12.27 -1.67 3.76
N PRO A 39 -12.29 -2.55 2.74
CA PRO A 39 -11.44 -2.36 1.58
C PRO A 39 -11.96 -1.25 0.67
N ARG A 40 -11.04 -0.42 0.18
CA ARG A 40 -11.23 0.65 -0.81
C ARG A 40 -10.27 0.39 -1.96
N ILE A 41 -10.60 -0.64 -2.75
CA ILE A 41 -9.84 -1.08 -3.92
C ILE A 41 -10.74 -0.85 -5.13
N ALA A 42 -10.20 -0.22 -6.18
CA ALA A 42 -10.92 0.02 -7.42
C ALA A 42 -11.24 -1.31 -8.12
N ARG A 43 -12.44 -1.43 -8.68
CA ARG A 43 -12.86 -2.61 -9.46
C ARG A 43 -12.20 -2.61 -10.84
N PRO A 44 -11.47 -3.68 -11.20
CA PRO A 44 -10.91 -3.90 -12.54
C PRO A 44 -11.97 -3.69 -13.62
N GLY A 45 -11.60 -3.00 -14.71
CA GLY A 45 -12.50 -2.75 -15.86
C GLY A 45 -13.65 -1.77 -15.64
N ILE A 46 -13.91 -1.29 -14.42
CA ILE A 46 -15.08 -0.42 -14.13
C ILE A 46 -14.66 0.91 -13.53
N GLU A 47 -13.85 0.91 -12.47
CA GLU A 47 -13.51 2.13 -11.74
C GLU A 47 -12.17 2.72 -12.21
N SER A 48 -12.07 4.05 -12.33
CA SER A 48 -10.81 4.76 -12.61
C SER A 48 -9.79 4.58 -11.48
N SER A 49 -8.52 4.51 -11.84
CA SER A 49 -7.39 4.40 -10.91
C SER A 49 -6.96 5.76 -10.30
N GLU A 50 -7.45 6.89 -10.82
CA GLU A 50 -6.99 8.24 -10.42
C GLU A 50 -7.21 8.56 -8.94
N ARG A 51 -8.31 8.05 -8.35
CA ARG A 51 -8.64 8.28 -6.93
C ARG A 51 -7.60 7.68 -5.98
N LEU A 52 -6.82 6.71 -6.45
CA LEU A 52 -5.77 6.08 -5.65
C LEU A 52 -4.54 6.99 -5.51
N GLY A 53 -4.21 7.76 -6.56
CA GLY A 53 -3.04 8.66 -6.61
C GLY A 53 -2.99 9.66 -5.45
N ARG A 54 -4.14 10.21 -5.05
CA ARG A 54 -4.25 11.15 -3.92
C ARG A 54 -3.70 10.62 -2.60
N TYR A 55 -3.72 9.30 -2.41
CA TYR A 55 -3.28 8.64 -1.18
C TYR A 55 -1.97 7.87 -1.37
N ARG A 56 -1.65 7.46 -2.60
CA ARG A 56 -0.40 6.75 -2.94
C ARG A 56 0.84 7.61 -2.75
N TRP A 57 0.78 8.91 -3.04
CA TRP A 57 1.98 9.76 -3.00
C TRP A 57 2.71 9.72 -1.66
N LYS A 58 2.01 9.56 -0.52
CA LYS A 58 2.63 9.48 0.82
C LYS A 58 3.51 8.23 0.96
N ILE A 59 3.04 7.12 0.41
CA ILE A 59 3.75 5.85 0.40
C ILE A 59 4.93 5.96 -0.56
N GLU A 60 4.68 6.43 -1.79
CA GLU A 60 5.70 6.60 -2.82
C GLU A 60 6.81 7.56 -2.41
N ARG A 61 6.49 8.66 -1.71
CA ARG A 61 7.47 9.58 -1.13
C ARG A 61 8.35 8.87 -0.10
N SER A 62 7.74 8.07 0.79
CA SER A 62 8.48 7.33 1.81
C SER A 62 9.40 6.28 1.19
N ILE A 63 8.90 5.58 0.17
CA ILE A 63 9.67 4.64 -0.66
C ILE A 63 10.81 5.39 -1.37
N SER A 64 10.54 6.55 -1.98
CA SER A 64 11.54 7.36 -2.66
C SER A 64 12.64 7.85 -1.71
N TRP A 65 12.33 8.22 -0.46
CA TRP A 65 13.38 8.53 0.53
C TRP A 65 14.19 7.30 0.95
N LEU A 66 13.55 6.13 0.99
CA LEU A 66 14.20 4.87 1.33
C LEU A 66 15.19 4.40 0.24
N PHE A 67 14.78 4.53 -1.04
CA PHE A 67 15.57 4.08 -2.20
C PHE A 67 16.43 5.18 -2.84
N GLY A 68 16.08 6.45 -2.65
CA GLY A 68 16.76 7.60 -3.27
C GLY A 68 18.20 7.81 -2.80
N TYR A 69 18.54 7.29 -1.62
CA TYR A 69 19.94 7.25 -1.13
C TYR A 69 20.63 5.91 -1.39
N ARG A 70 20.00 4.99 -2.15
CA ARG A 70 20.45 3.60 -2.35
C ARG A 70 20.82 2.85 -1.05
N ARG A 71 20.31 3.33 0.09
CA ARG A 71 20.57 2.81 1.44
C ARG A 71 19.98 1.41 1.64
N LEU A 72 18.90 1.12 0.92
CA LEU A 72 18.43 -0.22 0.66
C LEU A 72 18.84 -0.59 -0.76
N THR A 73 20.09 -1.03 -0.90
CA THR A 73 20.63 -1.53 -2.16
C THR A 73 19.80 -2.73 -2.56
N VAL A 74 18.93 -2.57 -3.56
CA VAL A 74 18.26 -3.71 -4.18
C VAL A 74 19.40 -4.60 -4.71
N ARG A 75 19.40 -5.90 -4.38
CA ARG A 75 20.49 -6.86 -4.68
C ARG A 75 21.02 -6.83 -6.13
N TYR A 76 20.28 -6.24 -7.06
CA TYR A 76 20.63 -6.06 -8.46
C TYR A 76 21.63 -4.92 -8.75
N GLU A 77 21.82 -3.94 -7.85
CA GLU A 77 22.77 -2.81 -8.06
C GLU A 77 24.26 -3.18 -7.81
N ARG A 78 24.58 -4.45 -7.57
CA ARG A 78 25.96 -4.88 -7.26
C ARG A 78 26.91 -4.86 -8.47
N LYS A 79 26.38 -4.76 -9.71
CA LYS A 79 27.19 -4.71 -10.93
C LYS A 79 27.25 -3.28 -11.47
N GLY A 80 28.47 -2.78 -11.71
CA GLY A 80 28.73 -1.42 -12.21
C GLY A 80 28.09 -1.10 -13.57
N SER A 81 27.67 -2.11 -14.34
CA SER A 81 26.91 -1.94 -15.57
C SER A 81 25.53 -1.29 -15.37
N HIS A 82 24.97 -1.35 -14.16
CA HIS A 82 23.67 -0.73 -13.83
C HIS A 82 23.79 0.75 -13.43
N PHE A 83 25.01 1.31 -13.41
CA PHE A 83 25.26 2.65 -12.90
C PHE A 83 25.05 3.78 -13.93
N LEU A 84 24.97 3.45 -15.22
CA LEU A 84 24.97 4.40 -16.35
C LEU A 84 23.61 4.54 -17.07
N ALA A 85 22.51 4.06 -16.49
CA ALA A 85 21.16 4.22 -17.06
C ALA A 85 20.42 5.40 -16.43
#